data_AF-A0A8J4UX45-F1
#
_entry.id   AF-A0A8J4UX45-F1
#
_cell.length_a   1.000
_cell.length_b   1.000
_cell.length_c   1.000
_cell.angle_alpha   90.00
_cell.angle_beta   90.00
_cell.angle_gamma   90.00
#
_symmetry.space_group_name_H-M   'P 1'
#
loop_
_entity.id
_entity.type
_entity.pdbx_description
1 polymer ?
#
loop_
_entity_poly.entity_id
_entity_poly.type
_entity_poly.pdbx_seq_one_letter_code
_entity_poly.pdbx_strand_id
1 'polypeptide(L)'
;MSFESIVIDSLKKSLPVECFVGNQIIIKEIPDALKPPKIVETVMQPDLPKKFDPSKAALVTSNFEIDRQIKLKNPPDSLVMINSKYLNFKFLENPKNEMKPIAAFMIYLNSLTIPGTISKTISLKKGFTSHFKASVEIKASVSAGIEGICDVGLEVTTGFEYDQTMETEETVTTTETLTEGQYCVYQNALLYAIKFNSIFELTLPGPLYLESSGITIYPPKDKIGKPCTTFYTFSTCYRNDPFTIRYSDQLYSPISYEELYEYVMGDGWDRW
;
A
#
# COMPACT_ATOMS: atom_id res chain seq x y z
N MET A 1 -20.94 9.86 55.45
CA MET A 1 -20.22 10.59 54.39
C MET A 1 -20.34 9.77 53.12
N SER A 2 -20.94 10.32 52.06
CA SER A 2 -21.06 9.63 50.76
C SER A 2 -19.74 9.72 49.99
N PHE A 3 -19.47 8.76 49.10
CA PHE A 3 -18.26 8.70 48.29
C PHE A 3 -18.04 9.99 47.46
N GLU A 4 -19.14 10.64 47.07
CA GLU A 4 -19.14 11.93 46.38
C GLU A 4 -18.52 13.07 47.20
N SER A 5 -18.65 13.07 48.53
CA SER A 5 -18.08 14.15 49.36
C SER A 5 -16.56 14.06 49.45
N ILE A 6 -15.98 12.86 49.34
CA ILE A 6 -14.53 12.63 49.42
C ILE A 6 -13.82 13.06 48.13
N VAL A 7 -14.44 12.82 46.97
CA VAL A 7 -13.87 13.18 45.66
C VAL A 7 -13.84 14.69 45.47
N ILE A 8 -14.90 15.39 45.90
CA ILE A 8 -14.98 16.86 45.79
C ILE A 8 -13.94 17.55 46.68
N ASP A 9 -13.72 17.07 47.91
CA ASP A 9 -12.72 17.66 48.82
C ASP A 9 -11.28 17.40 48.39
N SER A 10 -11.02 16.29 47.68
CA SER A 10 -9.71 16.01 47.08
C SER A 10 -9.41 16.95 45.89
N LEU A 11 -10.41 17.20 45.04
CA LEU A 11 -10.30 18.09 43.87
C LEU A 11 -10.15 19.58 44.26
N LYS A 12 -10.74 20.00 45.39
CA LYS A 12 -10.56 21.37 45.92
C LYS A 12 -9.14 21.67 46.40
N LYS A 13 -8.34 20.65 46.72
CA LYS A 13 -6.95 20.81 47.18
C LYS A 13 -5.93 20.94 46.05
N SER A 14 -6.30 20.56 44.83
CA SER A 14 -5.37 20.47 43.69
C SER A 14 -5.65 21.47 42.56
N LEU A 15 -6.76 22.21 42.62
CA LEU A 15 -7.12 23.21 41.62
C LEU A 15 -7.09 24.64 42.19
N PRO A 16 -6.68 25.65 41.40
CA PRO A 16 -6.76 27.04 41.81
C PRO A 16 -8.21 27.44 42.11
N VAL A 17 -8.40 28.29 43.13
CA VAL A 17 -9.71 28.62 43.76
C VAL A 17 -10.72 29.23 42.79
N GLU A 18 -10.28 29.72 41.63
CA GLU A 18 -11.11 30.41 40.62
C GLU A 18 -11.99 29.49 39.74
N CYS A 19 -12.03 28.18 40.02
CA CYS A 19 -12.75 27.16 39.24
C CYS A 19 -14.09 26.69 39.85
N PHE A 20 -14.52 27.27 40.98
CA PHE A 20 -15.72 26.82 41.69
C PHE A 20 -16.77 27.95 41.84
N VAL A 21 -18.01 27.69 41.41
CA VAL A 21 -19.19 28.48 41.78
C VAL A 21 -20.21 27.51 42.38
N GLY A 22 -20.36 27.54 43.71
CA GLY A 22 -21.18 26.55 44.43
C GLY A 22 -20.58 25.14 44.43
N ASN A 23 -21.43 24.11 44.28
CA ASN A 23 -21.04 22.70 44.20
C ASN A 23 -20.82 22.20 42.77
N GLN A 24 -20.72 23.09 41.78
CA GLN A 24 -20.45 22.74 40.38
C GLN A 24 -19.02 23.12 40.00
N ILE A 25 -18.31 22.17 39.37
CA ILE A 25 -17.00 22.40 38.76
C ILE A 25 -17.24 23.09 37.42
N ILE A 26 -16.80 24.34 37.29
CA ILE A 26 -16.79 25.03 36.00
C ILE A 26 -15.41 24.79 35.39
N ILE A 27 -15.33 23.89 34.41
CA ILE A 27 -14.12 23.75 33.58
C ILE A 27 -14.07 24.99 32.69
N LYS A 28 -13.39 26.05 33.14
CA LYS A 28 -12.97 27.14 32.25
C LYS A 28 -12.04 26.53 31.20
N GLU A 29 -12.25 26.89 29.94
CA GLU A 29 -11.48 26.40 28.79
C GLU A 29 -9.98 26.39 29.10
N ILE A 30 -9.32 25.25 28.83
CA ILE A 30 -7.87 25.15 28.92
C ILE A 30 -7.27 26.22 28.00
N PRO A 31 -6.41 27.13 28.52
CA PRO A 31 -5.76 28.15 27.71
C PRO A 31 -5.09 27.51 26.49
N ASP A 32 -5.21 28.12 25.31
CA ASP A 32 -4.64 27.56 24.07
C ASP A 32 -3.13 27.26 24.17
N ALA A 33 -2.42 27.98 25.04
CA ALA A 33 -0.99 27.76 25.35
C ALA A 33 -0.68 26.43 26.08
N LEU A 34 -1.69 25.76 26.64
CA LEU A 34 -1.56 24.46 27.32
C LEU A 34 -2.17 23.31 26.52
N LYS A 35 -2.75 23.59 25.35
CA LYS A 35 -3.21 22.52 24.45
C LYS A 35 -1.98 21.91 23.78
N PRO A 36 -1.85 20.57 23.76
CA PRO A 36 -0.78 19.94 22.99
C PRO A 36 -0.87 20.42 21.55
N PRO A 37 0.27 20.71 20.89
CA PRO A 37 0.27 21.25 19.55
C PRO A 37 -0.52 20.32 18.63
N LYS A 38 -1.51 20.91 17.93
CA LYS A 38 -2.45 20.17 17.10
C LYS A 38 -1.71 19.63 15.88
N ILE A 39 -1.54 18.30 15.84
CA ILE A 39 -1.06 17.61 14.64
C ILE A 39 -2.17 17.67 13.60
N VAL A 40 -1.86 18.19 12.41
CA VAL A 40 -2.78 18.24 11.27
C VAL A 40 -2.40 17.13 10.32
N GLU A 41 -3.28 16.14 10.18
CA GLU A 41 -3.22 15.15 9.11
C GLU A 41 -4.07 15.66 7.95
N THR A 42 -3.47 15.78 6.77
CA THR A 42 -4.19 16.16 5.55
C THR A 42 -4.00 15.07 4.51
N VAL A 43 -5.12 14.54 4.00
CA VAL A 43 -5.15 13.49 2.98
C VAL A 43 -5.03 14.06 1.56
N MET A 44 -4.96 15.38 1.40
CA MET A 44 -4.68 15.98 0.09
C MET A 44 -3.24 15.67 -0.31
N GLN A 45 -3.09 15.03 -1.47
CA GLN A 45 -1.80 14.91 -2.13
C GLN A 45 -1.36 16.34 -2.50
N PRO A 46 -0.15 16.78 -2.09
CA PRO A 46 0.35 18.07 -2.55
C PRO A 46 0.40 18.08 -4.08
N ASP A 47 0.06 19.21 -4.71
CA ASP A 47 0.17 19.41 -6.17
C ASP A 47 1.66 19.35 -6.56
N LEU A 48 2.19 18.13 -6.74
CA LEU A 48 3.58 17.91 -7.10
C LEU A 48 3.73 18.05 -8.63
N PRO A 49 4.53 19.03 -9.12
CA PRO A 49 4.50 19.48 -10.52
C PRO A 49 5.26 18.59 -11.50
N LYS A 50 6.02 17.59 -11.02
CA LYS A 50 6.84 16.70 -11.85
C LYS A 50 6.19 15.32 -11.93
N LYS A 51 6.26 14.70 -13.11
CA LYS A 51 5.85 13.30 -13.34
C LYS A 51 7.08 12.42 -13.46
N PHE A 52 7.03 11.25 -12.83
CA PHE A 52 8.01 10.19 -13.07
C PHE A 52 7.90 9.69 -14.51
N ASP A 53 9.03 9.31 -15.12
CA ASP A 53 9.09 8.75 -16.47
C ASP A 53 9.25 7.22 -16.37
N PRO A 54 8.17 6.42 -16.59
CA PRO A 54 8.21 4.97 -16.40
C PRO A 54 9.25 4.25 -17.25
N SER A 55 9.59 4.80 -18.42
CA SER A 55 10.61 4.24 -19.32
C SER A 55 12.00 4.17 -18.67
N LYS A 56 12.26 5.05 -17.70
CA LYS A 56 13.53 5.12 -16.94
C LYS A 56 13.51 4.34 -15.64
N ALA A 57 12.42 3.65 -15.31
CA ALA A 57 12.34 2.80 -14.12
C ALA A 57 13.51 1.81 -14.11
N ALA A 58 14.17 1.62 -12.97
CA ALA A 58 15.24 0.64 -12.84
C ALA A 58 14.69 -0.79 -13.01
N LEU A 59 15.54 -1.73 -13.45
CA LEU A 59 15.23 -3.15 -13.41
C LEU A 59 15.97 -3.76 -12.21
N VAL A 60 15.23 -4.38 -11.30
CA VAL A 60 15.76 -4.88 -10.02
C VAL A 60 15.38 -6.35 -9.81
N THR A 61 16.10 -7.06 -8.94
CA THR A 61 15.86 -8.49 -8.65
C THR A 61 15.60 -8.81 -7.18
N SER A 62 15.76 -7.84 -6.26
CA SER A 62 15.67 -8.08 -4.81
C SER A 62 14.98 -6.95 -4.05
N ASN A 63 14.50 -7.25 -2.83
CA ASN A 63 13.95 -6.26 -1.91
C ASN A 63 14.92 -5.11 -1.61
N PHE A 64 16.21 -5.40 -1.45
CA PHE A 64 17.22 -4.37 -1.19
C PHE A 64 17.37 -3.39 -2.36
N GLU A 65 17.33 -3.89 -3.59
CA GLU A 65 17.39 -3.04 -4.78
C GLU A 65 16.14 -2.19 -4.96
N ILE A 66 14.95 -2.72 -4.62
CA ILE A 66 13.71 -1.94 -4.56
C ILE A 66 13.87 -0.78 -3.58
N ASP A 67 14.30 -1.08 -2.35
CA ASP A 67 14.49 -0.06 -1.30
C ASP A 67 15.52 0.99 -1.72
N ARG A 68 16.60 0.56 -2.36
CA ARG A 68 17.65 1.46 -2.87
C ARG A 68 17.09 2.50 -3.86
N GLN A 69 16.15 2.12 -4.72
CA GLN A 69 15.59 3.01 -5.75
C GLN A 69 14.39 3.83 -5.24
N ILE A 70 13.47 3.20 -4.50
CA ILE A 70 12.20 3.84 -4.11
C ILE A 70 12.32 4.57 -2.77
N LYS A 71 13.20 4.16 -1.85
CA LYS A 71 13.30 4.76 -0.52
C LYS A 71 14.58 5.55 -0.29
N LEU A 72 15.71 4.98 -0.68
CA LEU A 72 17.04 5.53 -0.35
C LEU A 72 17.55 6.52 -1.40
N LYS A 73 16.97 6.53 -2.59
CA LYS A 73 17.28 7.49 -3.66
C LYS A 73 16.62 8.84 -3.35
N ASN A 74 17.30 9.93 -3.72
CA ASN A 74 16.76 11.28 -3.58
C ASN A 74 16.88 12.06 -4.91
N PRO A 75 15.77 12.39 -5.59
CA PRO A 75 14.40 12.00 -5.24
C PRO A 75 14.14 10.48 -5.42
N PRO A 76 13.15 9.92 -4.71
CA PRO A 76 12.77 8.50 -4.78
C PRO A 76 12.16 8.13 -6.13
N ASP A 77 12.51 7.00 -6.74
CA ASP A 77 11.80 6.53 -7.94
C ASP A 77 10.36 6.10 -7.58
N SER A 78 9.37 6.50 -8.40
CA SER A 78 7.98 6.08 -8.15
C SER A 78 7.70 4.63 -8.54
N LEU A 79 8.56 4.04 -9.38
CA LEU A 79 8.40 2.72 -9.95
C LEU A 79 9.76 2.09 -10.24
N VAL A 80 9.87 0.79 -9.95
CA VAL A 80 10.90 -0.09 -10.50
C VAL A 80 10.26 -1.31 -11.14
N MET A 81 10.88 -1.81 -12.20
CA MET A 81 10.53 -3.08 -12.83
C MET A 81 11.27 -4.21 -12.13
N ILE A 82 10.63 -5.37 -12.01
CA ILE A 82 11.22 -6.53 -11.35
C ILE A 82 11.54 -7.59 -12.39
N ASN A 83 12.82 -7.96 -12.47
CA ASN A 83 13.27 -9.11 -13.24
C ASN A 83 13.24 -10.34 -12.33
N SER A 84 12.22 -11.17 -12.50
CA SER A 84 12.07 -12.42 -11.76
C SER A 84 11.62 -13.54 -12.68
N LYS A 85 11.89 -14.78 -12.27
CA LYS A 85 11.41 -15.97 -12.99
C LYS A 85 9.93 -16.20 -12.71
N TYR A 86 9.21 -16.75 -13.69
CA TYR A 86 7.89 -17.31 -13.46
C TYR A 86 7.96 -18.51 -12.52
N LEU A 87 7.00 -18.58 -11.60
CA LEU A 87 6.78 -19.71 -10.73
C LEU A 87 5.42 -20.32 -10.99
N ASN A 88 5.36 -21.64 -11.07
CA ASN A 88 4.09 -22.35 -11.24
C ASN A 88 3.28 -22.30 -9.95
N PHE A 89 1.99 -22.03 -10.07
CA PHE A 89 1.06 -22.07 -8.96
C PHE A 89 -0.31 -22.59 -9.41
N LYS A 90 -1.10 -23.04 -8.43
CA LYS A 90 -2.46 -23.50 -8.65
C LYS A 90 -3.42 -22.33 -8.58
N PHE A 91 -4.12 -22.05 -9.68
CA PHE A 91 -5.15 -21.01 -9.77
C PHE A 91 -6.52 -21.65 -10.03
N LEU A 92 -7.49 -21.45 -9.13
CA LEU A 92 -8.86 -22.01 -9.22
C LEU A 92 -8.85 -23.47 -9.69
N GLU A 93 -8.16 -24.34 -8.96
CA GLU A 93 -7.96 -25.75 -9.30
C GLU A 93 -7.02 -26.09 -10.45
N ASN A 94 -6.65 -25.15 -11.32
CA ASN A 94 -5.73 -25.39 -12.44
C ASN A 94 -4.25 -25.19 -12.03
N PRO A 95 -3.41 -26.24 -12.10
CA PRO A 95 -2.01 -26.18 -11.68
C PRO A 95 -1.04 -25.61 -12.74
N LYS A 96 -1.49 -25.28 -13.95
CA LYS A 96 -0.63 -24.86 -15.08
C LYS A 96 -0.46 -23.35 -15.22
N ASN A 97 -0.75 -22.60 -14.15
CA ASN A 97 -0.68 -21.16 -14.15
C ASN A 97 0.67 -20.70 -13.59
N GLU A 98 1.14 -19.57 -14.08
CA GLU A 98 2.44 -19.03 -13.70
C GLU A 98 2.25 -17.64 -13.10
N MET A 99 2.99 -17.30 -12.05
CA MET A 99 2.96 -15.98 -11.43
C MET A 99 4.38 -15.46 -11.23
N LYS A 100 4.54 -14.15 -11.31
CA LYS A 100 5.74 -13.44 -10.84
C LYS A 100 5.43 -11.99 -10.47
N PRO A 101 6.17 -11.36 -9.54
CA PRO A 101 6.17 -9.92 -9.38
C PRO A 101 6.88 -9.27 -10.58
N ILE A 102 6.29 -8.21 -11.14
CA ILE A 102 6.78 -7.52 -12.33
C ILE A 102 7.14 -6.06 -12.09
N ALA A 103 6.61 -5.45 -11.04
CA ALA A 103 6.94 -4.09 -10.64
C ALA A 103 6.72 -3.85 -9.15
N ALA A 104 7.48 -2.92 -8.58
CA ALA A 104 7.21 -2.31 -7.29
C ALA A 104 7.01 -0.81 -7.49
N PHE A 105 5.98 -0.24 -6.88
CA PHE A 105 5.64 1.17 -7.05
C PHE A 105 5.20 1.81 -5.74
N MET A 106 5.43 3.11 -5.65
CA MET A 106 5.15 3.93 -4.48
C MET A 106 3.68 4.35 -4.45
N ILE A 107 3.01 4.21 -3.32
CA ILE A 107 1.66 4.71 -3.07
C ILE A 107 1.73 5.80 -2.00
N TYR A 108 1.16 6.96 -2.28
CA TYR A 108 1.00 8.02 -1.29
C TYR A 108 -0.15 7.68 -0.33
N LEU A 109 0.12 7.79 0.98
CA LEU A 109 -0.88 7.55 2.02
C LEU A 109 -1.44 8.85 2.57
N ASN A 110 -0.58 9.71 3.13
CA ASN A 110 -0.97 11.00 3.69
C ASN A 110 0.22 11.95 3.86
N SER A 111 -0.07 13.17 4.34
CA SER A 111 0.94 14.15 4.76
C SER A 111 0.85 14.41 6.26
N LEU A 112 2.01 14.63 6.87
CA LEU A 112 2.16 14.89 8.30
C LEU A 112 2.89 16.22 8.51
N THR A 113 2.34 17.08 9.37
CA THR A 113 3.07 18.23 9.91
C THR A 113 3.41 17.97 11.37
N ILE A 114 4.71 17.91 11.66
CA ILE A 114 5.24 17.49 12.95
C ILE A 114 5.82 18.71 13.69
N PRO A 115 5.27 19.08 14.86
CA PRO A 115 5.85 20.10 15.73
C PRO A 115 6.86 19.45 16.70
N GLY A 116 8.16 19.71 16.50
CA GLY A 116 9.21 19.14 17.35
C GLY A 116 9.50 17.65 17.07
N THR A 117 10.05 16.93 18.05
CA THR A 117 10.34 15.49 17.91
C THR A 117 9.28 14.65 18.61
N ILE A 118 8.52 13.85 17.86
CA ILE A 118 7.43 13.02 18.40
C ILE A 118 7.44 11.62 17.78
N SER A 119 6.96 10.64 18.52
CA SER A 119 6.61 9.32 17.97
C SER A 119 5.21 9.37 17.39
N LYS A 120 5.05 8.97 16.12
CA LYS A 120 3.80 9.02 15.38
C LYS A 120 3.42 7.62 14.93
N THR A 121 2.16 7.25 15.20
CA THR A 121 1.55 6.06 14.62
C THR A 121 1.13 6.35 13.18
N ILE A 122 1.58 5.49 12.27
CA ILE A 122 1.29 5.53 10.84
C ILE A 122 0.39 4.34 10.51
N SER A 123 -0.73 4.60 9.83
CA SER A 123 -1.63 3.57 9.33
C SER A 123 -1.22 3.11 7.94
N LEU A 124 -1.07 1.81 7.79
CA LEU A 124 -0.64 1.10 6.59
C LEU A 124 -1.76 0.20 6.10
N LYS A 125 -1.63 -0.25 4.86
CA LYS A 125 -2.52 -1.26 4.29
C LYS A 125 -1.79 -2.58 4.12
N LYS A 126 -2.50 -3.69 4.34
CA LYS A 126 -2.01 -5.06 4.17
C LYS A 126 -2.95 -5.81 3.24
N GLY A 127 -2.40 -6.71 2.43
CA GLY A 127 -3.16 -7.51 1.46
C GLY A 127 -3.31 -6.84 0.10
N PHE A 128 -4.33 -7.25 -0.64
CA PHE A 128 -4.61 -6.68 -1.97
C PHE A 128 -5.02 -5.22 -1.89
N THR A 129 -4.57 -4.42 -2.87
CA THR A 129 -5.05 -3.05 -3.00
C THR A 129 -6.50 -3.02 -3.49
N SER A 130 -7.20 -1.91 -3.23
CA SER A 130 -8.57 -1.69 -3.72
C SER A 130 -8.73 -1.72 -5.25
N HIS A 131 -7.62 -1.63 -6.01
CA HIS A 131 -7.62 -1.76 -7.47
C HIS A 131 -7.80 -3.22 -7.93
N PHE A 132 -7.48 -4.21 -7.10
CA PHE A 132 -7.73 -5.61 -7.43
C PHE A 132 -9.15 -6.01 -7.03
N LYS A 133 -10.10 -5.82 -7.97
CA LYS A 133 -11.54 -6.00 -7.77
C LYS A 133 -12.05 -7.44 -7.97
N ALA A 134 -11.16 -8.42 -7.87
CA ALA A 134 -11.50 -9.83 -8.06
C ALA A 134 -12.45 -10.37 -6.96
N SER A 135 -13.16 -11.44 -7.25
CA SER A 135 -13.96 -12.18 -6.26
C SER A 135 -13.09 -12.75 -5.12
N VAL A 136 -13.72 -13.05 -3.98
CA VAL A 136 -13.02 -13.62 -2.80
C VAL A 136 -12.30 -14.92 -3.16
N GLU A 137 -12.95 -15.81 -3.91
CA GLU A 137 -12.37 -17.08 -4.36
C GLU A 137 -11.08 -16.87 -5.16
N ILE A 138 -11.07 -15.86 -6.05
CA ILE A 138 -9.90 -15.56 -6.85
C ILE A 138 -8.81 -14.90 -6.01
N LYS A 139 -9.17 -13.94 -5.16
CA LYS A 139 -8.22 -13.35 -4.20
C LYS A 139 -7.54 -14.42 -3.38
N ALA A 140 -8.31 -15.39 -2.86
CA ALA A 140 -7.77 -16.50 -2.10
C ALA A 140 -6.77 -17.33 -2.91
N SER A 141 -7.11 -17.66 -4.16
CA SER A 141 -6.21 -18.43 -5.03
C SER A 141 -4.93 -17.68 -5.42
N VAL A 142 -5.03 -16.37 -5.67
CA VAL A 142 -3.86 -15.52 -5.95
C VAL A 142 -3.00 -15.37 -4.70
N SER A 143 -3.61 -15.18 -3.54
CA SER A 143 -2.94 -15.05 -2.26
C SER A 143 -2.07 -16.27 -1.93
N ALA A 144 -2.61 -17.47 -2.15
CA ALA A 144 -1.84 -18.70 -1.99
C ALA A 144 -0.61 -18.77 -2.91
N GLY A 145 -0.72 -18.21 -4.13
CA GLY A 145 0.42 -18.08 -5.05
C GLY A 145 1.44 -17.02 -4.63
N ILE A 146 0.99 -15.90 -4.05
CA ILE A 146 1.89 -14.88 -3.52
C ILE A 146 2.64 -15.40 -2.31
N GLU A 147 1.93 -15.84 -1.27
CA GLU A 147 2.51 -16.23 0.02
C GLU A 147 3.26 -17.56 -0.06
N GLY A 148 2.63 -18.57 -0.63
CA GLY A 148 3.17 -19.94 -0.61
C GLY A 148 4.26 -20.18 -1.65
N ILE A 149 4.31 -19.37 -2.71
CA ILE A 149 5.20 -19.60 -3.85
C ILE A 149 6.13 -18.42 -4.11
N CYS A 150 5.61 -17.21 -4.29
CA CYS A 150 6.45 -16.05 -4.64
C CYS A 150 7.30 -15.57 -3.45
N ASP A 151 6.69 -15.33 -2.30
CA ASP A 151 7.37 -14.80 -1.11
C ASP A 151 8.39 -15.81 -0.52
N VAL A 152 8.17 -17.11 -0.76
CA VAL A 152 9.12 -18.18 -0.39
C VAL A 152 10.21 -18.37 -1.46
N GLY A 153 9.86 -18.23 -2.74
CA GLY A 153 10.69 -18.65 -3.86
C GLY A 153 11.54 -17.55 -4.51
N LEU A 154 11.32 -16.28 -4.17
CA LEU A 154 11.95 -15.11 -4.78
C LEU A 154 12.56 -14.18 -3.73
N GLU A 155 13.53 -13.35 -4.14
CA GLU A 155 14.14 -12.33 -3.28
C GLU A 155 13.30 -11.06 -3.14
N VAL A 156 12.21 -10.96 -3.91
CA VAL A 156 11.22 -9.90 -3.82
C VAL A 156 9.98 -10.47 -3.14
N THR A 157 9.62 -9.89 -1.99
CA THR A 157 8.52 -10.35 -1.16
C THR A 157 7.62 -9.19 -0.75
N THR A 158 6.42 -9.48 -0.28
CA THR A 158 5.55 -8.47 0.34
C THR A 158 6.13 -7.97 1.67
N GLY A 159 6.87 -8.84 2.39
CA GLY A 159 7.41 -8.54 3.73
C GLY A 159 6.37 -8.60 4.85
N PHE A 160 5.11 -8.93 4.54
CA PHE A 160 4.10 -9.24 5.55
C PHE A 160 4.15 -10.72 5.92
N GLU A 161 3.84 -11.00 7.18
CA GLU A 161 3.49 -12.35 7.62
C GLU A 161 1.96 -12.52 7.51
N TYR A 162 1.52 -13.64 6.95
CA TYR A 162 0.11 -13.94 6.74
C TYR A 162 -0.30 -15.16 7.55
N ASP A 163 -1.17 -14.94 8.54
CA ASP A 163 -1.79 -16.03 9.31
C ASP A 163 -2.99 -16.64 8.59
N GLN A 164 -3.56 -15.88 7.65
CA GLN A 164 -4.73 -16.22 6.84
C GLN A 164 -4.54 -15.67 5.43
N THR A 165 -5.21 -16.30 4.49
CA THR A 165 -5.25 -15.88 3.09
C THR A 165 -5.73 -14.43 2.95
N MET A 166 -5.06 -13.63 2.13
CA MET A 166 -5.46 -12.27 1.77
C MET A 166 -6.79 -12.26 1.01
N GLU A 167 -7.89 -12.05 1.72
CA GLU A 167 -9.21 -11.89 1.08
C GLU A 167 -9.64 -10.42 1.00
N THR A 168 -9.17 -9.60 1.93
CA THR A 168 -9.56 -8.20 2.07
C THR A 168 -8.37 -7.29 2.33
N GLU A 169 -8.56 -5.99 2.10
CA GLU A 169 -7.57 -4.97 2.48
C GLU A 169 -7.69 -4.73 3.98
N GLU A 170 -6.61 -4.97 4.72
CA GLU A 170 -6.54 -4.76 6.16
C GLU A 170 -5.75 -3.49 6.47
N THR A 171 -6.05 -2.86 7.61
CA THR A 171 -5.27 -1.71 8.10
C THR A 171 -4.39 -2.17 9.26
N VAL A 172 -3.09 -1.95 9.13
CA VAL A 172 -2.07 -2.25 10.16
C VAL A 172 -1.43 -0.94 10.59
N THR A 173 -0.85 -0.87 11.78
CA THR A 173 -0.17 0.34 12.23
C THR A 173 1.29 0.07 12.56
N THR A 174 2.13 1.06 12.29
CA THR A 174 3.53 1.10 12.73
C THR A 174 3.81 2.42 13.44
N THR A 175 4.91 2.52 14.17
CA THR A 175 5.33 3.76 14.84
C THR A 175 6.68 4.22 14.32
N GLU A 176 6.79 5.52 14.06
CA GLU A 176 8.01 6.15 13.60
C GLU A 176 8.26 7.43 14.39
N THR A 177 9.52 7.68 14.76
CA THR A 177 9.89 8.94 15.43
C THR A 177 10.31 9.95 14.39
N LEU A 178 9.58 11.07 14.33
CA LEU A 178 9.80 12.15 13.37
C LEU A 178 10.22 13.42 14.11
N THR A 179 11.13 14.18 13.51
CA THR A 179 11.54 15.51 13.97
C THR A 179 10.68 16.59 13.32
N GLU A 180 10.88 17.85 13.72
CA GLU A 180 10.09 18.96 13.24
C GLU A 180 10.15 19.11 11.71
N GLY A 181 8.99 19.22 11.07
CA GLY A 181 8.89 19.39 9.62
C GLY A 181 7.60 18.87 9.02
N GLN A 182 7.52 18.98 7.70
CA GLN A 182 6.45 18.40 6.89
C GLN A 182 6.96 17.15 6.20
N TYR A 183 6.17 16.08 6.21
CA TYR A 183 6.51 14.79 5.64
C TYR A 183 5.39 14.28 4.74
N CYS A 184 5.77 13.57 3.70
CA CYS A 184 4.88 12.71 2.91
C CYS A 184 5.12 11.27 3.34
N VAL A 185 4.03 10.54 3.58
CA VAL A 185 4.07 9.14 3.97
C VAL A 185 3.71 8.28 2.77
N TYR A 186 4.53 7.28 2.53
CA TYR A 186 4.38 6.36 1.42
C TYR A 186 4.41 4.91 1.89
N GLN A 187 3.81 4.05 1.09
CA GLN A 187 3.91 2.59 1.21
C GLN A 187 4.07 2.01 -0.18
N ASN A 188 4.95 1.02 -0.35
CA ASN A 188 5.09 0.39 -1.65
C ASN A 188 4.04 -0.69 -1.87
N ALA A 189 3.75 -0.97 -3.13
CA ALA A 189 2.98 -2.13 -3.55
C ALA A 189 3.73 -2.89 -4.64
N LEU A 190 3.49 -4.20 -4.69
CA LEU A 190 3.94 -5.09 -5.75
C LEU A 190 2.81 -5.30 -6.75
N LEU A 191 3.17 -5.22 -8.02
CA LEU A 191 2.35 -5.66 -9.13
C LEU A 191 2.80 -7.06 -9.54
N TYR A 192 1.90 -8.03 -9.47
CA TYR A 192 2.13 -9.39 -9.95
C TYR A 192 1.46 -9.59 -11.31
N ALA A 193 2.17 -10.26 -12.22
CA ALA A 193 1.60 -10.79 -13.44
C ALA A 193 1.27 -12.26 -13.26
N ILE A 194 0.05 -12.63 -13.62
CA ILE A 194 -0.45 -14.00 -13.61
C ILE A 194 -0.68 -14.40 -15.05
N LYS A 195 -0.01 -15.45 -15.48
CA LYS A 195 -0.08 -15.99 -16.83
C LYS A 195 -0.91 -17.27 -16.84
N PHE A 196 -1.95 -17.26 -17.68
CA PHE A 196 -2.81 -18.39 -17.94
C PHE A 196 -2.37 -19.09 -19.23
N ASN A 197 -1.97 -20.35 -19.13
CA ASN A 197 -1.70 -21.20 -20.29
C ASN A 197 -2.99 -21.97 -20.61
N SER A 198 -3.74 -21.50 -21.62
CA SER A 198 -5.04 -21.99 -22.06
C SER A 198 -6.22 -21.68 -21.13
N ILE A 199 -6.91 -20.57 -21.42
CA ILE A 199 -8.24 -20.26 -20.86
C ILE A 199 -9.31 -21.30 -21.22
N PHE A 200 -9.04 -22.22 -22.16
CA PHE A 200 -9.97 -23.29 -22.54
C PHE A 200 -9.91 -24.48 -21.57
N GLU A 201 -8.87 -24.60 -20.75
CA GLU A 201 -8.81 -25.61 -19.67
C GLU A 201 -9.55 -25.15 -18.40
N LEU A 202 -9.79 -23.84 -18.25
CA LEU A 202 -10.86 -23.35 -17.39
C LEU A 202 -12.16 -23.70 -18.10
N THR A 203 -12.77 -24.83 -17.74
CA THR A 203 -14.04 -25.34 -18.29
C THR A 203 -14.94 -24.18 -18.71
N LEU A 204 -15.34 -24.15 -19.99
CA LEU A 204 -16.23 -23.12 -20.52
C LEU A 204 -17.39 -22.91 -19.53
N PRO A 205 -17.57 -21.68 -19.01
CA PRO A 205 -17.14 -20.43 -19.63
C PRO A 205 -15.98 -19.71 -18.89
N GLY A 206 -14.73 -20.23 -18.94
CA GLY A 206 -13.56 -19.66 -18.24
C GLY A 206 -13.29 -18.15 -18.41
N PRO A 207 -13.24 -17.58 -19.64
CA PRO A 207 -13.00 -16.14 -19.84
C PRO A 207 -14.15 -15.27 -19.33
N LEU A 208 -15.40 -15.67 -19.60
CA LEU A 208 -16.58 -14.95 -19.13
C LEU A 208 -16.69 -15.00 -17.59
N TYR A 209 -16.29 -16.11 -16.97
CA TYR A 209 -16.22 -16.23 -15.51
C TYR A 209 -15.20 -15.24 -14.93
N LEU A 210 -13.99 -15.17 -15.50
CA LEU A 210 -12.95 -14.25 -15.03
C LEU A 210 -13.36 -12.78 -15.22
N GLU A 211 -13.96 -12.41 -16.34
CA GLU A 211 -14.48 -11.05 -16.52
C GLU A 211 -15.64 -10.75 -15.54
N SER A 212 -16.57 -11.69 -15.37
CA SER A 212 -17.69 -11.54 -14.43
C SER A 212 -17.27 -11.50 -12.96
N SER A 213 -16.07 -12.00 -12.64
CA SER A 213 -15.49 -11.99 -11.30
C SER A 213 -14.59 -10.78 -11.05
N GLY A 214 -14.60 -9.79 -11.96
CA GLY A 214 -13.91 -8.51 -11.77
C GLY A 214 -12.43 -8.52 -12.16
N ILE A 215 -12.00 -9.53 -12.93
CA ILE A 215 -10.64 -9.61 -13.47
C ILE A 215 -10.60 -9.12 -14.91
N THR A 216 -9.61 -8.27 -15.19
CA THR A 216 -9.28 -7.88 -16.56
C THR A 216 -8.20 -8.78 -17.10
N ILE A 217 -8.46 -9.37 -18.27
CA ILE A 217 -7.54 -10.25 -18.97
C ILE A 217 -6.92 -9.51 -20.14
N TYR A 218 -5.62 -9.69 -20.34
CA TYR A 218 -4.86 -9.09 -21.42
C TYR A 218 -4.20 -10.17 -22.29
N PRO A 219 -4.32 -10.11 -23.63
CA PRO A 219 -3.49 -10.92 -24.50
C PRO A 219 -2.04 -10.38 -24.49
N PRO A 220 -1.05 -11.22 -24.86
CA PRO A 220 0.29 -10.76 -25.15
C PRO A 220 0.31 -9.61 -26.16
N LYS A 221 1.23 -8.65 -26.01
CA LYS A 221 1.36 -7.47 -26.88
C LYS A 221 1.41 -7.81 -28.37
N ASP A 222 2.10 -8.89 -28.75
CA ASP A 222 2.23 -9.34 -30.15
C ASP A 222 0.98 -10.09 -30.70
N LYS A 223 0.04 -10.43 -29.82
CA LYS A 223 -1.20 -11.19 -30.10
C LYS A 223 -2.47 -10.37 -30.02
N ILE A 224 -2.40 -9.06 -29.82
CA ILE A 224 -3.58 -8.18 -29.87
C ILE A 224 -4.26 -8.33 -31.25
N GLY A 225 -5.56 -8.67 -31.23
CA GLY A 225 -6.36 -8.90 -32.43
C GLY A 225 -6.08 -10.23 -33.16
N LYS A 226 -5.33 -11.16 -32.56
CA LYS A 226 -5.00 -12.48 -33.12
C LYS A 226 -5.47 -13.61 -32.19
N PRO A 227 -5.71 -14.83 -32.70
CA PRO A 227 -5.94 -15.98 -31.84
C PRO A 227 -4.79 -16.16 -30.85
N CYS A 228 -5.14 -16.32 -29.57
CA CYS A 228 -4.18 -16.47 -28.50
C CYS A 228 -4.62 -17.55 -27.51
N THR A 229 -3.65 -18.30 -27.01
CA THR A 229 -3.85 -19.34 -25.98
C THR A 229 -3.26 -18.92 -24.63
N THR A 230 -2.55 -17.79 -24.58
CA THR A 230 -1.90 -17.30 -23.38
C THR A 230 -2.49 -15.95 -23.03
N PHE A 231 -2.80 -15.75 -21.76
CA PHE A 231 -3.40 -14.52 -21.28
C PHE A 231 -2.79 -14.12 -19.96
N TYR A 232 -2.89 -12.83 -19.64
CA TYR A 232 -2.35 -12.24 -18.43
C TYR A 232 -3.43 -11.54 -17.65
N THR A 233 -3.39 -11.63 -16.33
CA THR A 233 -4.05 -10.67 -15.44
C THR A 233 -3.02 -10.10 -14.49
N PHE A 234 -3.37 -8.99 -13.86
CA PHE A 234 -2.56 -8.37 -12.83
C PHE A 234 -3.26 -8.37 -11.48
N SER A 235 -2.47 -8.51 -10.42
CA SER A 235 -2.92 -8.31 -9.04
C SER A 235 -1.91 -7.44 -8.30
N THR A 236 -2.41 -6.54 -7.48
CA THR A 236 -1.58 -5.60 -6.71
C THR A 236 -1.72 -5.85 -5.22
N CYS A 237 -0.59 -5.98 -4.52
CA CYS A 237 -0.54 -6.25 -3.08
C CYS A 237 0.41 -5.25 -2.39
N TYR A 238 0.03 -4.75 -1.21
CA TYR A 238 0.89 -3.85 -0.45
C TYR A 238 2.13 -4.58 0.09
N ARG A 239 3.24 -3.84 0.20
CA ARG A 239 4.46 -4.27 0.91
C ARG A 239 4.49 -3.73 2.33
N ASN A 240 5.08 -4.49 3.24
CA ASN A 240 5.27 -4.12 4.65
C ASN A 240 6.48 -3.22 4.84
N ASP A 241 6.49 -2.10 4.14
CA ASP A 241 7.73 -1.35 3.97
C ASP A 241 7.50 0.17 3.86
N PRO A 242 6.67 0.75 4.74
CA PRO A 242 6.37 2.16 4.69
C PRO A 242 7.60 3.01 4.96
N PHE A 243 7.55 4.24 4.49
CA PHE A 243 8.60 5.22 4.72
C PHE A 243 8.04 6.63 4.66
N THR A 244 8.70 7.52 5.37
CA THR A 244 8.40 8.94 5.35
C THR A 244 9.52 9.68 4.63
N ILE A 245 9.13 10.68 3.84
CA ILE A 245 10.07 11.59 3.19
C ILE A 245 9.73 13.01 3.58
N ARG A 246 10.73 13.76 4.02
CA ARG A 246 10.56 15.18 4.31
C ARG A 246 10.17 15.91 3.01
N TYR A 247 9.13 16.72 3.07
CA TYR A 247 8.65 17.48 1.93
C TYR A 247 9.78 18.32 1.33
N SER A 248 9.89 18.30 0.00
CA SER A 248 10.78 19.17 -0.76
C SER A 248 10.21 19.40 -2.16
N ASP A 249 10.61 20.50 -2.81
CA ASP A 249 10.19 20.85 -4.17
C ASP A 249 10.72 19.89 -5.25
N GLN A 250 11.56 18.93 -4.86
CA GLN A 250 12.10 17.90 -5.75
C GLN A 250 11.19 16.65 -5.81
N LEU A 251 10.23 16.51 -4.89
CA LEU A 251 9.29 15.41 -4.91
C LEU A 251 8.33 15.51 -6.10
N TYR A 252 7.88 14.36 -6.56
CA TYR A 252 6.90 14.21 -7.63
C TYR A 252 5.76 13.28 -7.21
N SER A 253 4.64 13.41 -7.90
CA SER A 253 3.50 12.52 -7.71
C SER A 253 3.91 11.09 -8.04
N PRO A 254 3.55 10.11 -7.19
CA PRO A 254 3.71 8.70 -7.53
C PRO A 254 2.96 8.36 -8.81
N ILE A 255 3.42 7.30 -9.49
CA ILE A 255 2.75 6.78 -10.69
C ILE A 255 1.33 6.33 -10.34
N SER A 256 0.35 6.65 -11.19
CA SER A 256 -1.02 6.15 -11.01
C SER A 256 -1.13 4.68 -11.45
N TYR A 257 -2.18 3.98 -11.04
CA TYR A 257 -2.43 2.61 -11.49
C TYR A 257 -2.67 2.53 -12.99
N GLU A 258 -3.34 3.53 -13.56
CA GLU A 258 -3.60 3.64 -14.99
C GLU A 258 -2.29 3.82 -15.77
N GLU A 259 -1.46 4.78 -15.38
CA GLU A 259 -0.14 5.00 -16.00
C GLU A 259 0.76 3.76 -15.86
N LEU A 260 0.71 3.07 -14.72
CA LEU A 260 1.43 1.81 -14.50
C LEU A 260 0.95 0.70 -15.46
N TYR A 261 -0.35 0.47 -15.55
CA TYR A 261 -0.93 -0.57 -16.42
C TYR A 261 -0.70 -0.28 -17.89
N GLU A 262 -0.88 0.96 -18.33
CA GLU A 262 -0.56 1.39 -19.69
C GLU A 262 0.90 1.14 -20.02
N TYR A 263 1.82 1.47 -19.09
CA TYR A 263 3.24 1.24 -19.31
C TYR A 263 3.59 -0.25 -19.38
N VAL A 264 3.19 -1.08 -18.41
CA VAL A 264 3.56 -2.50 -18.40
C VAL A 264 2.92 -3.29 -19.56
N MET A 265 1.77 -2.85 -20.05
CA MET A 265 1.12 -3.42 -21.25
C MET A 265 1.66 -2.85 -22.56
N GLY A 266 2.25 -1.65 -22.51
CA GLY A 266 2.83 -0.94 -23.64
C GLY A 266 4.34 -1.10 -23.71
N ASP A 267 5.07 -0.01 -23.47
CA ASP A 267 6.52 0.06 -23.67
C ASP A 267 7.32 -0.77 -22.65
N GLY A 268 6.73 -1.02 -21.49
CA GLY A 268 7.31 -1.85 -20.44
C GLY A 268 7.15 -3.36 -20.66
N TRP A 269 6.40 -3.81 -21.67
CA TRP A 269 6.07 -5.23 -21.89
C TRP A 269 7.29 -6.15 -21.90
N ASP A 270 8.33 -5.78 -22.65
CA ASP A 270 9.54 -6.61 -22.82
C ASP A 270 10.50 -6.53 -21.62
N ARG A 271 10.16 -5.73 -20.59
CA ARG A 271 11.02 -5.49 -19.43
C ARG A 271 10.74 -6.41 -18.25
N TRP A 272 9.62 -7.13 -18.25
CA TRP A 272 9.24 -8.01 -17.16
C TRP A 272 9.23 -9.47 -17.53
#